data_AF-A0A3N5ZFU3-F1
#
_entry.id   AF-A0A3N5ZFU3-F1
#
_cell.length_a   1.000
_cell.length_b   1.000
_cell.length_c   1.000
_cell.angle_alpha   90.00
_cell.angle_beta   90.00
_cell.angle_gamma   90.00
#
_symmetry.space_group_name_H-M   'P 1'
#
loop_
_entity.id
_entity.type
_entity.pdbx_description
1 polymer ?
#
loop_
_entity_poly.entity_id
_entity_poly.type
_entity_poly.pdbx_seq_one_letter_code
_entity_poly.pdbx_strand_id
1 'polypeptide(L)'
;MTGDSEQDVTNGIIKVVTGQQRKVYFTQGHGEKDTGNSERTGYNAIAAQVGRDNYAVEKLVLAQQADVPTDASVVVVAGPRGDFLQPEIDALKRYMAKGGKLLLLLDPPEKADAAPLANLIALAREWAIEVGNSVVVDVSGVGRLLGTDEAVPVAATYPSHPIVERFDMLTAFPLARPVTAVAGGVDNRFAQAFVETSSNSWADTDVKTMVGGGGELKFDDSTGDKRGPISIAVAVSAAVEAGKEPTPASDQAAKDESPKPETRLVVFGDSDFASNYALGIQGNRDLFMNSLGWLSQQENLISIRPKESTDRRLTMTSNQQLRVVLLVLLVLPLLVLGTGVYTWWRRR
;
A
#
# COMPACT_ATOMS: atom_id res chain seq x y z
N MET A 1 -26.94 -2.29 10.47
CA MET A 1 -27.28 -2.28 9.02
C MET A 1 -27.53 -0.86 8.48
N THR A 2 -27.16 0.20 9.19
CA THR A 2 -27.46 1.60 8.80
C THR A 2 -26.26 2.37 8.20
N GLY A 3 -25.05 1.80 8.20
CA GLY A 3 -23.84 2.47 7.70
C GLY A 3 -23.77 2.56 6.18
N ASP A 4 -24.03 1.45 5.48
CA ASP A 4 -23.92 1.37 4.01
C ASP A 4 -24.83 2.38 3.29
N SER A 5 -26.05 2.60 3.81
CA SER A 5 -27.01 3.52 3.16
C SER A 5 -26.62 4.99 3.26
N GLU A 6 -25.91 5.40 4.31
CA GLU A 6 -25.56 6.81 4.52
C GLU A 6 -24.35 7.22 3.67
N GLN A 7 -23.36 6.33 3.54
CA GLN A 7 -22.25 6.52 2.61
C GLN A 7 -22.74 6.58 1.16
N ASP A 8 -23.59 5.65 0.74
CA ASP A 8 -24.14 5.63 -0.62
C ASP A 8 -24.93 6.91 -0.98
N VAL A 9 -25.69 7.45 -0.02
CA VAL A 9 -26.43 8.71 -0.20
C VAL A 9 -25.50 9.91 -0.26
N THR A 10 -24.50 9.98 0.63
CA THR A 10 -23.50 11.07 0.64
C THR A 10 -22.71 11.09 -0.65
N ASN A 11 -22.29 9.91 -1.10
CA ASN A 11 -21.61 9.66 -2.36
C ASN A 11 -22.45 10.08 -3.57
N GLY A 12 -23.74 9.73 -3.56
CA GLY A 12 -24.70 10.17 -4.56
C GLY A 12 -24.82 11.70 -4.64
N ILE A 13 -24.83 12.39 -3.50
CA ILE A 13 -24.88 13.86 -3.44
C ILE A 13 -23.58 14.47 -3.96
N ILE A 14 -22.40 13.97 -3.54
CA ILE A 14 -21.11 14.45 -4.05
C ILE A 14 -21.04 14.32 -5.58
N LYS A 15 -21.45 13.17 -6.13
CA LYS A 15 -21.48 12.93 -7.58
C LYS A 15 -22.37 13.91 -8.34
N VAL A 16 -23.53 14.26 -7.77
CA VAL A 16 -24.48 15.22 -8.36
C VAL A 16 -23.97 16.66 -8.25
N VAL A 17 -23.26 17.00 -7.17
CA VAL A 17 -22.75 18.36 -6.92
C VAL A 17 -21.47 18.65 -7.71
N THR A 18 -20.56 17.69 -7.86
CA THR A 18 -19.26 17.92 -8.54
C THR A 18 -19.30 17.66 -10.04
N GLY A 19 -20.28 16.93 -10.56
CA GLY A 19 -20.47 16.68 -11.99
C GLY A 19 -19.41 15.81 -12.67
N GLN A 20 -18.35 15.38 -11.97
CA GLN A 20 -17.30 14.51 -12.49
C GLN A 20 -16.95 13.40 -11.48
N GLN A 21 -17.06 12.15 -11.93
CA GLN A 21 -16.48 11.02 -11.21
C GLN A 21 -14.97 11.02 -11.46
N ARG A 22 -14.19 11.30 -10.42
CA ARG A 22 -12.72 11.31 -10.45
C ARG A 22 -12.19 9.91 -10.76
N LYS A 23 -11.06 9.81 -11.45
CA LYS A 23 -10.49 8.52 -11.87
C LYS A 23 -9.17 8.22 -11.19
N VAL A 24 -9.03 6.99 -10.71
CA VAL A 24 -7.78 6.41 -10.22
C VAL A 24 -7.33 5.38 -11.24
N TYR A 25 -6.18 5.62 -11.84
CA TYR A 25 -5.60 4.76 -12.86
C TYR A 25 -4.55 3.84 -12.24
N PHE A 26 -4.74 2.53 -12.37
CA PHE A 26 -3.74 1.53 -11.98
C PHE A 26 -2.94 1.13 -13.22
N THR A 27 -1.62 1.27 -13.15
CA THR A 27 -0.76 0.87 -14.27
C THR A 27 -0.79 -0.63 -14.48
N GLN A 28 -0.59 -1.06 -15.72
CA GLN A 28 -0.54 -2.45 -16.14
C GLN A 28 0.48 -2.60 -17.28
N GLY A 29 1.09 -3.78 -17.38
CA GLY A 29 1.99 -4.15 -18.48
C GLY A 29 3.35 -4.68 -18.02
N HIS A 30 3.70 -4.49 -16.75
CA HIS A 30 4.96 -4.86 -16.13
C HIS A 30 4.79 -5.86 -14.99
N GLY A 31 3.64 -6.54 -14.93
CA GLY A 31 3.33 -7.54 -13.90
C GLY A 31 2.77 -6.96 -12.60
N GLU A 32 2.28 -5.71 -12.62
CA GLU A 32 1.58 -5.08 -11.51
C GLU A 32 0.37 -5.89 -11.04
N LYS A 33 -0.08 -5.60 -9.82
CA LYS A 33 -1.29 -6.17 -9.24
C LYS A 33 -2.52 -5.75 -10.06
N ASP A 34 -3.40 -6.71 -10.35
CA ASP A 34 -4.59 -6.47 -11.17
C ASP A 34 -5.83 -6.17 -10.30
N THR A 35 -6.48 -5.03 -10.55
CA THR A 35 -7.72 -4.57 -9.90
C THR A 35 -8.96 -5.39 -10.25
N GLY A 36 -8.90 -6.23 -11.28
CA GLY A 36 -9.94 -7.20 -11.62
C GLY A 36 -9.69 -8.59 -11.02
N ASN A 37 -8.50 -8.86 -10.46
CA ASN A 37 -8.15 -10.17 -9.95
C ASN A 37 -8.69 -10.38 -8.53
N SER A 38 -9.50 -11.43 -8.34
CA SER A 38 -10.09 -11.83 -7.06
C SER A 38 -9.27 -12.87 -6.28
N GLU A 39 -8.15 -13.33 -6.83
CA GLU A 39 -7.24 -14.25 -6.15
C GLU A 39 -6.56 -13.59 -4.95
N ARG A 40 -5.88 -14.41 -4.15
CA ARG A 40 -5.23 -13.99 -2.90
C ARG A 40 -4.35 -12.74 -3.06
N THR A 41 -3.56 -12.66 -4.12
CA THR A 41 -2.63 -11.56 -4.41
C THR A 41 -3.22 -10.47 -5.32
N GLY A 42 -4.49 -10.59 -5.71
CA GLY A 42 -5.18 -9.61 -6.54
C GLY A 42 -5.58 -8.34 -5.77
N TYR A 43 -6.09 -7.34 -6.49
CA TYR A 43 -6.42 -6.02 -5.99
C TYR A 43 -7.92 -5.67 -6.10
N ASN A 44 -8.79 -6.62 -6.46
CA ASN A 44 -10.20 -6.31 -6.66
C ASN A 44 -10.91 -5.77 -5.41
N ALA A 45 -10.53 -6.23 -4.22
CA ALA A 45 -11.17 -5.77 -3.00
C ALA A 45 -10.76 -4.33 -2.64
N ILE A 46 -9.50 -3.93 -2.85
CA ILE A 46 -9.10 -2.53 -2.65
C ILE A 46 -9.68 -1.64 -3.74
N ALA A 47 -9.73 -2.10 -4.99
CA ALA A 47 -10.40 -1.39 -6.08
C ALA A 47 -11.88 -1.13 -5.78
N ALA A 48 -12.59 -2.10 -5.17
CA ALA A 48 -13.97 -1.91 -4.72
C ALA A 48 -14.09 -0.87 -3.60
N GLN A 49 -13.11 -0.78 -2.69
CA GLN A 49 -13.07 0.28 -1.67
C GLN A 49 -12.83 1.66 -2.30
N VAL A 50 -11.93 1.76 -3.28
CA VAL A 50 -11.72 2.98 -4.07
C VAL A 50 -13.00 3.40 -4.80
N GLY A 51 -13.74 2.43 -5.36
CA GLY A 51 -15.05 2.66 -5.97
C GLY A 51 -16.11 3.21 -5.00
N ARG A 52 -16.13 2.70 -3.76
CA ARG A 52 -17.00 3.21 -2.69
C ARG A 52 -16.68 4.64 -2.27
N ASP A 53 -15.46 5.14 -2.51
CA ASP A 53 -15.08 6.52 -2.22
C ASP A 53 -15.31 7.47 -3.41
N ASN A 54 -16.22 7.12 -4.34
CA ASN A 54 -16.58 7.89 -5.54
C ASN A 54 -15.49 8.04 -6.62
N TYR A 55 -14.46 7.18 -6.59
CA TYR A 55 -13.53 7.10 -7.71
C TYR A 55 -14.01 6.06 -8.72
N ALA A 56 -13.81 6.34 -10.00
CA ALA A 56 -13.77 5.28 -11.01
C ALA A 56 -12.37 4.68 -11.02
N VAL A 57 -12.28 3.35 -11.02
CA VAL A 57 -11.02 2.62 -11.12
C VAL A 57 -10.82 2.21 -12.57
N GLU A 58 -9.70 2.65 -13.16
CA GLU A 58 -9.35 2.37 -14.55
C GLU A 58 -7.97 1.73 -14.64
N LYS A 59 -7.72 1.00 -15.73
CA LYS A 59 -6.39 0.46 -16.05
C LYS A 59 -5.65 1.40 -16.99
N LEU A 60 -4.35 1.55 -16.81
CA LEU A 60 -3.46 2.37 -17.64
C LEU A 60 -2.30 1.52 -18.17
N VAL A 61 -2.23 1.32 -19.48
CA VAL A 61 -1.08 0.66 -20.13
C VAL A 61 -0.32 1.70 -20.92
N LEU A 62 0.79 2.23 -20.37
CA LEU A 62 1.53 3.34 -20.97
C LEU A 62 2.17 2.98 -22.32
N ALA A 63 2.53 1.70 -22.51
CA ALA A 63 2.94 1.18 -23.83
C ALA A 63 1.86 1.31 -24.92
N GLN A 64 0.58 1.37 -24.55
CA GLN A 64 -0.55 1.56 -25.47
C GLN A 64 -1.05 3.02 -25.49
N GLN A 65 -0.87 3.72 -24.37
CA GLN A 65 -1.34 5.08 -24.13
C GLN A 65 -0.12 5.94 -23.78
N ALA A 66 0.41 6.65 -24.78
CA ALA A 66 1.69 7.36 -24.65
C ALA A 66 1.76 8.44 -23.55
N ASP A 67 0.60 8.86 -23.03
CA ASP A 67 0.49 9.81 -21.92
C ASP A 67 -0.59 9.35 -20.92
N VAL A 68 -0.44 9.79 -19.67
CA VAL A 68 -1.47 9.63 -18.64
C VAL A 68 -2.71 10.45 -19.05
N PRO A 69 -3.93 9.87 -19.01
CA PRO A 69 -5.16 10.60 -19.30
C PRO A 69 -5.33 11.86 -18.45
N THR A 70 -5.85 12.93 -19.06
CA THR A 70 -5.99 14.24 -18.39
C THR A 70 -7.05 14.26 -17.28
N ASP A 71 -7.93 13.26 -17.23
CA ASP A 71 -8.93 13.04 -16.18
C ASP A 71 -8.41 12.16 -15.03
N ALA A 72 -7.14 11.72 -15.08
CA ALA A 72 -6.50 11.01 -13.99
C ALA A 72 -6.34 11.92 -12.77
N SER A 73 -6.98 11.54 -11.67
CA SER A 73 -6.80 12.21 -10.37
C SER A 73 -5.59 11.66 -9.61
N VAL A 74 -5.37 10.34 -9.70
CA VAL A 74 -4.20 9.65 -9.15
C VAL A 74 -3.80 8.51 -10.09
N VAL A 75 -2.50 8.31 -10.27
CA VAL A 75 -1.94 7.11 -10.90
C VAL A 75 -1.31 6.23 -9.82
N VAL A 76 -1.59 4.94 -9.85
CA VAL A 76 -1.08 3.93 -8.92
C VAL A 76 -0.24 2.92 -9.69
N VAL A 77 1.03 2.80 -9.32
CA VAL A 77 1.94 1.75 -9.79
C VAL A 77 2.04 0.70 -8.68
N ALA A 78 1.33 -0.41 -8.84
CA ALA A 78 1.14 -1.40 -7.77
C ALA A 78 2.00 -2.64 -7.99
N GLY A 79 3.19 -2.71 -7.39
CA GLY A 79 4.05 -3.89 -7.39
C GLY A 79 4.50 -4.36 -8.78
N PRO A 80 5.12 -3.50 -9.61
CA PRO A 80 5.63 -3.92 -10.91
C PRO A 80 6.76 -4.94 -10.73
N ARG A 81 6.73 -6.00 -11.55
CA ARG A 81 7.76 -7.06 -11.58
C ARG A 81 8.89 -6.75 -12.56
N GLY A 82 8.62 -5.90 -13.55
CA GLY A 82 9.60 -5.37 -14.49
C GLY A 82 9.68 -3.86 -14.37
N ASP A 83 10.85 -3.30 -14.68
CA ASP A 83 11.02 -1.85 -14.70
C ASP A 83 10.27 -1.23 -15.90
N PHE A 84 9.84 0.01 -15.74
CA PHE A 84 9.17 0.76 -16.81
C PHE A 84 10.18 1.22 -17.85
N LEU A 85 9.74 1.32 -19.09
CA LEU A 85 10.57 1.84 -20.18
C LEU A 85 10.72 3.37 -20.06
N GLN A 86 11.81 3.91 -20.61
CA GLN A 86 12.07 5.35 -20.58
C GLN A 86 10.89 6.21 -21.09
N PRO A 87 10.22 5.87 -22.21
CA PRO A 87 9.07 6.65 -22.67
C PRO A 87 7.90 6.69 -21.69
N GLU A 88 7.71 5.63 -20.91
CA GLU A 88 6.64 5.51 -19.90
C GLU A 88 6.98 6.35 -18.65
N ILE A 89 8.26 6.34 -18.25
CA ILE A 89 8.77 7.22 -17.20
C ILE A 89 8.64 8.68 -17.62
N ASP A 90 8.95 9.01 -18.88
CA ASP A 90 8.77 10.35 -19.41
C ASP A 90 7.29 10.77 -19.40
N ALA A 91 6.36 9.84 -19.65
CA ALA A 91 4.92 10.09 -19.54
C ALA A 91 4.50 10.38 -18.10
N LEU A 92 4.98 9.61 -17.12
CA LEU A 92 4.75 9.87 -15.70
C LEU A 92 5.34 11.23 -15.28
N LYS A 93 6.55 11.57 -15.73
CA LYS A 93 7.17 12.87 -15.47
C LYS A 93 6.36 14.03 -16.05
N ARG A 94 5.85 13.91 -17.29
CA ARG A 94 4.97 14.91 -17.90
C ARG A 94 3.67 15.08 -17.11
N TYR A 95 3.10 13.99 -16.61
CA TYR A 95 1.93 14.03 -15.73
C TYR A 95 2.24 14.73 -14.40
N MET A 96 3.33 14.37 -13.74
CA MET A 96 3.77 14.97 -12.48
C MET A 96 4.10 16.45 -12.62
N ALA A 97 4.73 16.87 -13.72
CA ALA A 97 5.04 18.28 -14.01
C ALA A 97 3.79 19.17 -14.10
N LYS A 98 2.61 18.59 -14.36
CA LYS A 98 1.32 19.28 -14.44
C LYS A 98 0.49 19.18 -13.16
N GLY A 99 1.10 18.83 -12.03
CA GLY A 99 0.40 18.66 -10.75
C GLY A 99 -0.14 17.24 -10.53
N GLY A 100 0.33 16.26 -11.31
CA GLY A 100 -0.08 14.87 -11.19
C GLY A 100 0.18 14.29 -9.79
N LYS A 101 -0.61 13.30 -9.42
CA LYS A 101 -0.51 12.59 -8.14
C LYS A 101 -0.16 11.14 -8.40
N LEU A 102 0.90 10.65 -7.77
CA LEU A 102 1.45 9.31 -8.02
C LEU A 102 1.58 8.52 -6.72
N LEU A 103 1.12 7.28 -6.74
CA LEU A 103 1.34 6.28 -5.69
C LEU A 103 2.24 5.18 -6.27
N LEU A 104 3.44 5.02 -5.72
CA LEU A 104 4.36 3.94 -6.10
C LEU A 104 4.40 2.90 -4.97
N LEU A 105 4.05 1.67 -5.27
CA LEU A 105 4.18 0.53 -4.37
C LEU A 105 5.26 -0.38 -4.96
N LEU A 106 6.47 -0.30 -4.42
CA LEU A 106 7.65 -0.94 -4.99
C LEU A 106 8.10 -2.06 -4.06
N ASP A 107 7.93 -3.30 -4.52
CA ASP A 107 8.37 -4.49 -3.78
C ASP A 107 9.91 -4.64 -3.85
N PRO A 108 10.53 -5.39 -2.93
CA PRO A 108 11.89 -5.86 -3.12
C PRO A 108 11.96 -6.82 -4.32
N PRO A 109 13.16 -7.04 -4.88
CA PRO A 109 13.34 -8.01 -5.95
C PRO A 109 12.89 -9.41 -5.53
N GLU A 110 12.04 -10.07 -6.34
CA GLU A 110 11.57 -11.45 -6.07
C GLU A 110 12.73 -12.46 -6.04
N LYS A 111 13.90 -12.12 -6.61
CA LYS A 111 15.11 -12.95 -6.60
C LYS A 111 16.33 -12.04 -6.50
N ALA A 112 17.41 -12.55 -5.92
CA ALA A 112 18.66 -11.78 -5.76
C ALA A 112 19.32 -11.36 -7.09
N ASP A 113 19.00 -12.05 -8.20
CA ASP A 113 19.49 -11.75 -9.55
C ASP A 113 18.44 -11.02 -10.42
N ALA A 114 17.26 -10.71 -9.87
CA ALA A 114 16.25 -9.96 -10.60
C ALA A 114 16.76 -8.53 -10.91
N ALA A 115 16.45 -8.06 -12.11
CA ALA A 115 16.82 -6.71 -12.52
C ALA A 115 16.13 -5.68 -11.59
N PRO A 116 16.84 -4.63 -11.14
CA PRO A 116 16.23 -3.59 -10.33
C PRO A 116 15.24 -2.76 -11.15
N LEU A 117 14.26 -2.16 -10.46
CA LEU A 117 13.36 -1.15 -11.01
C LEU A 117 14.06 0.21 -11.14
N ALA A 118 15.20 0.23 -11.86
CA ALA A 118 16.14 1.35 -11.88
C ALA A 118 15.49 2.69 -12.26
N ASN A 119 14.59 2.71 -13.24
CA ASN A 119 13.95 3.92 -13.71
C ASN A 119 12.88 4.42 -12.74
N LEU A 120 12.07 3.53 -12.16
CA LEU A 120 11.12 3.89 -11.10
C LEU A 120 11.82 4.38 -9.83
N ILE A 121 12.93 3.75 -9.44
CA ILE A 121 13.76 4.18 -8.31
C ILE A 121 14.40 5.54 -8.60
N ALA A 122 14.88 5.78 -9.82
CA ALA A 122 15.42 7.08 -10.23
C ALA A 122 14.33 8.17 -10.19
N LEU A 123 13.12 7.87 -10.66
CA LEU A 123 11.97 8.78 -10.56
C LEU A 123 11.66 9.14 -9.09
N ALA A 124 11.64 8.15 -8.18
CA ALA A 124 11.45 8.42 -6.76
C ALA A 124 12.58 9.29 -6.18
N ARG A 125 13.83 9.06 -6.59
CA ARG A 125 15.00 9.82 -6.14
C ARG A 125 14.97 11.29 -6.60
N GLU A 126 14.49 11.57 -7.80
CA GLU A 126 14.25 12.95 -8.29
C GLU A 126 13.26 13.71 -7.37
N TRP A 127 12.40 12.98 -6.68
CA TRP A 127 11.43 13.49 -5.72
C TRP A 127 11.89 13.39 -4.25
N ALA A 128 13.20 13.30 -4.03
CA ALA A 128 13.83 13.21 -2.70
C ALA A 128 13.47 11.93 -1.91
N ILE A 129 13.13 10.84 -2.58
CA ILE A 129 12.82 9.55 -1.96
C ILE A 129 13.86 8.51 -2.40
N GLU A 130 14.52 7.88 -1.43
CA GLU A 130 15.45 6.78 -1.65
C GLU A 130 14.77 5.45 -1.35
N VAL A 131 14.89 4.50 -2.29
CA VAL A 131 14.27 3.16 -2.19
C VAL A 131 15.39 2.13 -2.08
N GLY A 132 15.58 1.55 -0.90
CA GLY A 132 16.66 0.59 -0.60
C GLY A 132 16.42 -0.78 -1.25
N ASN A 133 17.45 -1.60 -1.46
CA ASN A 133 17.32 -2.92 -2.10
C ASN A 133 17.24 -4.10 -1.12
N SER A 134 17.37 -3.83 0.19
CA SER A 134 17.25 -4.82 1.25
C SER A 134 15.80 -5.16 1.56
N VAL A 135 15.59 -6.28 2.23
CA VAL A 135 14.28 -6.71 2.74
C VAL A 135 14.23 -6.45 4.24
N VAL A 136 13.11 -5.91 4.72
CA VAL A 136 12.91 -5.62 6.15
C VAL A 136 12.38 -6.86 6.85
N VAL A 137 13.09 -7.29 7.89
CA VAL A 137 12.71 -8.39 8.78
C VAL A 137 12.24 -7.83 10.10
N ASP A 138 11.19 -8.40 10.68
CA ASP A 138 10.74 -8.06 12.03
C ASP A 138 10.58 -9.30 12.91
N VAL A 139 11.50 -9.45 13.87
CA VAL A 139 11.48 -10.54 14.86
C VAL A 139 10.82 -10.15 16.19
N SER A 140 10.12 -9.02 16.25
CA SER A 140 9.36 -8.62 17.45
C SER A 140 8.31 -9.65 17.87
N GLY A 141 7.93 -10.55 16.95
CA GLY A 141 6.90 -11.57 17.16
C GLY A 141 5.48 -11.03 17.00
N VAL A 142 5.28 -9.74 16.70
CA VAL A 142 3.96 -9.15 16.46
C VAL A 142 3.30 -9.76 15.23
N GLY A 143 4.07 -10.05 14.17
CA GLY A 143 3.56 -10.79 13.00
C GLY A 143 2.94 -12.14 13.38
N ARG A 144 3.57 -12.90 14.30
CA ARG A 144 3.03 -14.18 14.79
C ARG A 144 1.69 -14.02 15.50
N LEU A 145 1.47 -12.91 16.21
CA LEU A 145 0.18 -12.60 16.86
C LEU A 145 -0.93 -12.32 15.85
N LEU A 146 -0.59 -11.80 14.66
CA LEU A 146 -1.49 -11.57 13.54
C LEU A 146 -1.65 -12.80 12.63
N GLY A 147 -1.00 -13.92 12.97
CA GLY A 147 -1.03 -15.14 12.18
C GLY A 147 -0.14 -15.11 10.93
N THR A 148 0.80 -14.15 10.87
CA THR A 148 1.81 -14.03 9.80
C THR A 148 3.18 -14.54 10.28
N ASP A 149 4.14 -14.65 9.37
CA ASP A 149 5.53 -15.03 9.69
C ASP A 149 6.43 -13.80 9.94
N GLU A 150 7.71 -14.06 10.23
CA GLU A 150 8.74 -13.03 10.53
C GLU A 150 9.12 -12.18 9.29
N ALA A 151 8.72 -12.62 8.09
CA ALA A 151 8.91 -11.88 6.83
C ALA A 151 7.79 -10.86 6.57
N VAL A 152 6.86 -10.70 7.51
CA VAL A 152 5.83 -9.66 7.49
C VAL A 152 6.10 -8.65 8.60
N PRO A 153 6.93 -7.61 8.35
CA PRO A 153 7.09 -6.52 9.30
C PRO A 153 5.76 -5.89 9.65
N VAL A 154 5.60 -5.59 10.95
CA VAL A 154 4.45 -4.88 11.47
C VAL A 154 4.91 -3.48 11.83
N ALA A 155 4.30 -2.48 11.21
CA ALA A 155 4.50 -1.09 11.61
C ALA A 155 3.53 -0.76 12.75
N ALA A 156 4.08 -0.07 13.74
CA ALA A 156 3.35 0.50 14.86
C ALA A 156 3.76 1.97 15.11
N THR A 157 4.73 2.48 14.36
CA THR A 157 5.25 3.84 14.48
C THR A 157 4.86 4.62 13.24
N TYR A 158 4.10 5.69 13.43
CA TYR A 158 3.59 6.54 12.37
C TYR A 158 4.04 7.99 12.63
N PRO A 159 5.19 8.42 12.08
CA PRO A 159 5.63 9.80 12.19
C PRO A 159 4.56 10.77 11.66
N SER A 160 4.48 11.96 12.27
CA SER A 160 3.41 12.95 12.02
C SER A 160 3.29 13.33 10.56
N HIS A 161 2.22 12.91 9.88
CA HIS A 161 1.91 13.27 8.50
C HIS A 161 0.38 13.22 8.30
N PRO A 162 -0.24 14.06 7.45
CA PRO A 162 -1.69 14.07 7.24
C PRO A 162 -2.31 12.70 6.89
N ILE A 163 -1.57 11.84 6.17
CA ILE A 163 -2.00 10.46 5.83
C ILE A 163 -2.29 9.62 7.09
N VAL A 164 -1.55 9.84 8.17
CA VAL A 164 -1.62 9.06 9.42
C VAL A 164 -2.09 9.90 10.60
N GLU A 165 -2.75 11.03 10.33
CA GLU A 165 -3.33 11.85 11.37
C GLU A 165 -4.39 11.04 12.14
N ARG A 166 -4.20 10.91 13.46
CA ARG A 166 -5.06 10.12 14.36
C ARG A 166 -5.16 8.63 13.96
N PHE A 167 -4.14 8.10 13.29
CA PHE A 167 -4.05 6.69 12.93
C PHE A 167 -3.52 5.88 14.13
N ASP A 168 -4.31 4.93 14.62
CA ASP A 168 -4.04 4.14 15.83
C ASP A 168 -4.05 2.61 15.60
N MET A 169 -4.09 2.19 14.33
CA MET A 169 -4.16 0.78 13.95
C MET A 169 -2.80 0.25 13.53
N LEU A 170 -2.53 -1.03 13.82
CA LEU A 170 -1.37 -1.72 13.31
C LEU A 170 -1.54 -2.02 11.81
N THR A 171 -0.43 -1.93 11.08
CA THR A 171 -0.33 -2.28 9.66
C THR A 171 0.77 -3.31 9.46
N ALA A 172 0.59 -4.23 8.51
CA ALA A 172 1.53 -5.30 8.24
C ALA A 172 1.92 -5.31 6.76
N PHE A 173 3.22 -5.42 6.48
CA PHE A 173 3.80 -5.24 5.16
C PHE A 173 4.65 -6.44 4.75
N PRO A 174 4.06 -7.45 4.10
CA PRO A 174 4.78 -8.65 3.69
C PRO A 174 5.98 -8.33 2.79
N LEU A 175 7.19 -8.72 3.19
CA LEU A 175 8.42 -8.51 2.43
C LEU A 175 8.66 -7.04 2.05
N ALA A 176 8.48 -6.09 2.99
CA ALA A 176 8.75 -4.69 2.70
C ALA A 176 10.25 -4.41 2.44
N ARG A 177 10.55 -3.39 1.62
CA ARG A 177 11.89 -2.80 1.48
C ARG A 177 11.97 -1.41 2.14
N PRO A 178 13.17 -0.94 2.55
CA PRO A 178 13.31 0.41 3.08
C PRO A 178 12.95 1.48 2.05
N VAL A 179 12.22 2.50 2.50
CA VAL A 179 11.94 3.73 1.75
C VAL A 179 12.22 4.90 2.68
N THR A 180 13.17 5.76 2.34
CA THR A 180 13.64 6.84 3.21
C THR A 180 13.69 8.17 2.47
N ALA A 181 13.54 9.27 3.20
CA ALA A 181 13.78 10.60 2.64
C ALA A 181 15.28 10.81 2.36
N VAL A 182 15.61 11.44 1.24
CA VAL A 182 16.97 11.87 0.94
C VAL A 182 17.35 13.02 1.90
N ALA A 183 18.44 12.85 2.64
CA ALA A 183 18.91 13.86 3.58
C ALA A 183 19.23 15.19 2.86
N GLY A 184 18.66 16.29 3.33
CA GLY A 184 18.81 17.61 2.72
C GLY A 184 17.85 17.90 1.55
N GLY A 185 17.02 16.93 1.15
CA GLY A 185 16.07 17.09 0.05
C GLY A 185 16.72 17.08 -1.35
N VAL A 186 15.88 17.23 -2.38
CA VAL A 186 16.29 17.31 -3.80
C VAL A 186 15.46 18.41 -4.46
N ASP A 187 16.10 19.39 -5.10
CA ASP A 187 15.42 20.52 -5.77
C ASP A 187 14.35 21.21 -4.90
N ASN A 188 14.69 21.50 -3.63
CA ASN A 188 13.76 22.09 -2.65
C ASN A 188 12.51 21.23 -2.35
N ARG A 189 12.54 19.94 -2.71
CA ARG A 189 11.56 18.94 -2.30
C ARG A 189 12.08 18.22 -1.07
N PHE A 190 11.23 18.13 -0.04
CA PHE A 190 11.54 17.49 1.23
C PHE A 190 10.53 16.39 1.46
N ALA A 191 10.99 15.15 1.34
CA ALA A 191 10.15 13.99 1.58
C ALA A 191 10.09 13.67 3.07
N GLN A 192 8.98 13.10 3.53
CA GLN A 192 8.74 12.79 4.93
C GLN A 192 8.29 11.33 5.08
N ALA A 193 8.97 10.59 5.94
CA ALA A 193 8.55 9.26 6.35
C ALA A 193 7.25 9.35 7.17
N PHE A 194 6.32 8.42 6.94
CA PHE A 194 5.06 8.35 7.68
C PHE A 194 4.68 6.93 8.14
N VAL A 195 5.48 5.93 7.78
CA VAL A 195 5.38 4.56 8.31
C VAL A 195 6.77 4.02 8.62
N GLU A 196 6.97 3.61 9.86
CA GLU A 196 8.20 3.00 10.34
C GLU A 196 7.90 1.66 11.03
N THR A 197 8.77 0.68 10.79
CA THR A 197 8.72 -0.62 11.47
C THR A 197 9.10 -0.52 12.94
N SER A 198 9.00 -1.63 13.67
CA SER A 198 9.40 -1.68 15.07
C SER A 198 10.91 -1.44 15.25
N SER A 199 11.34 -1.02 16.44
CA SER A 199 12.77 -0.91 16.79
C SER A 199 13.50 -2.25 16.80
N ASN A 200 12.76 -3.37 16.79
CA ASN A 200 13.30 -4.73 16.76
C ASN A 200 13.44 -5.27 15.33
N SER A 201 13.11 -4.49 14.30
CA SER A 201 13.34 -4.87 12.91
C SER A 201 14.78 -4.61 12.47
N TRP A 202 15.19 -5.20 11.36
CA TRP A 202 16.36 -4.75 10.60
C TRP A 202 16.11 -4.88 9.10
N ALA A 203 16.87 -4.13 8.31
CA ALA A 203 16.92 -4.29 6.86
C ALA A 203 18.07 -5.23 6.53
N ASP A 204 17.74 -6.41 6.03
CA ASP A 204 18.66 -7.48 5.70
C ASP A 204 19.03 -7.42 4.21
N THR A 205 20.32 -7.55 3.94
CA THR A 205 20.85 -7.47 2.56
C THR A 205 20.91 -8.82 1.86
N ASP A 206 20.80 -9.95 2.58
CA ASP A 206 20.84 -11.30 2.02
C ASP A 206 19.44 -11.80 1.61
N VAL A 207 18.94 -11.23 0.51
CA VAL A 207 17.63 -11.60 -0.06
C VAL A 207 17.54 -13.09 -0.42
N LYS A 208 18.67 -13.80 -0.62
CA LYS A 208 18.69 -15.22 -1.01
C LYS A 208 18.25 -16.14 0.12
N THR A 209 18.65 -15.86 1.35
CA THR A 209 18.25 -16.66 2.51
C THR A 209 16.77 -16.49 2.83
N MET A 210 16.19 -15.31 2.52
CA MET A 210 14.77 -15.02 2.72
C MET A 210 13.83 -15.59 1.67
N VAL A 211 14.11 -15.40 0.38
CA VAL A 211 13.24 -15.93 -0.70
C VAL A 211 13.38 -17.46 -0.82
N GLY A 212 14.54 -18.01 -0.45
CA GLY A 212 14.85 -19.44 -0.56
C GLY A 212 14.37 -20.32 0.60
N GLY A 213 13.87 -19.75 1.70
CA GLY A 213 13.24 -20.49 2.81
C GLY A 213 14.16 -21.40 3.63
N GLY A 214 15.47 -21.14 3.68
CA GLY A 214 16.44 -22.08 4.27
C GLY A 214 17.47 -21.51 5.25
N GLY A 215 17.50 -20.19 5.50
CA GLY A 215 18.46 -19.55 6.39
C GLY A 215 17.90 -19.22 7.77
N GLU A 216 18.73 -19.24 8.80
CA GLU A 216 18.39 -18.71 10.13
C GLU A 216 18.48 -17.18 10.06
N LEU A 217 17.36 -16.47 10.24
CA LEU A 217 17.31 -15.00 10.22
C LEU A 217 18.16 -14.46 11.39
N LYS A 218 19.32 -13.90 11.08
CA LYS A 218 20.26 -13.33 12.06
C LYS A 218 20.79 -12.02 11.51
N PHE A 219 20.59 -10.95 12.28
CA PHE A 219 21.23 -9.66 12.03
C PHE A 219 22.75 -9.82 11.91
N ASP A 220 23.32 -9.35 10.80
CA ASP A 220 24.75 -9.39 10.54
C ASP A 220 25.30 -8.01 10.15
N ASP A 221 25.92 -7.33 11.13
CA ASP A 221 26.56 -6.02 10.96
C ASP A 221 27.69 -6.07 9.91
N SER A 222 28.31 -7.23 9.69
CA SER A 222 29.40 -7.38 8.73
C SER A 222 28.93 -7.37 7.27
N THR A 223 27.62 -7.61 7.05
CA THR A 223 26.99 -7.55 5.72
C THR A 223 26.35 -6.19 5.42
N GLY A 224 26.32 -5.28 6.39
CA GLY A 224 25.76 -3.93 6.24
C GLY A 224 24.28 -3.81 6.60
N ASP A 225 23.74 -4.78 7.37
CA ASP A 225 22.38 -4.74 7.88
C ASP A 225 22.13 -3.48 8.73
N LYS A 226 20.95 -2.89 8.60
CA LYS A 226 20.56 -1.69 9.36
C LYS A 226 19.50 -2.01 10.40
N ARG A 227 19.75 -1.67 11.66
CA ARG A 227 18.76 -1.81 12.74
C ARG A 227 17.63 -0.78 12.61
N GLY A 228 16.44 -1.20 13.01
CA GLY A 228 15.24 -0.38 13.01
C GLY A 228 15.23 0.72 14.08
N PRO A 229 14.20 1.58 14.08
CA PRO A 229 13.04 1.53 13.17
C PRO A 229 13.42 1.82 11.71
N ILE A 230 12.84 1.07 10.77
CA ILE A 230 13.09 1.22 9.34
C ILE A 230 11.88 1.89 8.71
N SER A 231 12.09 3.03 8.05
CA SER A 231 11.06 3.67 7.25
C SER A 231 10.75 2.82 6.02
N ILE A 232 9.46 2.60 5.77
CA ILE A 232 8.94 1.80 4.64
C ILE A 232 7.92 2.55 3.81
N ALA A 233 7.54 3.77 4.22
CA ALA A 233 6.69 4.64 3.42
C ALA A 233 7.06 6.12 3.60
N VAL A 234 7.14 6.84 2.48
CA VAL A 234 7.53 8.25 2.41
C VAL A 234 6.61 9.00 1.47
N ALA A 235 6.25 10.23 1.84
CA ALA A 235 5.43 11.13 1.04
C ALA A 235 6.17 12.44 0.78
N VAL A 236 5.87 13.08 -0.36
CA VAL A 236 6.41 14.39 -0.72
C VAL A 236 5.38 15.17 -1.53
N SER A 237 5.32 16.48 -1.31
CA SER A 237 4.50 17.41 -2.07
C SER A 237 5.37 18.57 -2.56
N ALA A 238 5.15 19.02 -3.79
CA ALA A 238 5.80 20.21 -4.34
C ALA A 238 4.78 21.05 -5.11
N ALA A 239 4.87 22.37 -4.98
CA ALA A 239 4.07 23.28 -5.79
C ALA A 239 4.42 23.12 -7.28
N VAL A 240 3.42 23.20 -8.15
CA VAL A 240 3.67 23.29 -9.59
C VAL A 240 4.19 24.69 -9.88
N GLU A 241 5.38 24.80 -10.45
CA GLU A 241 5.85 26.09 -10.96
C GLU A 241 4.92 26.52 -12.09
N ALA A 242 4.15 27.60 -11.87
CA ALA A 242 3.36 28.20 -12.92
C ALA A 242 4.33 28.62 -14.04
N GLY A 243 4.21 27.98 -15.20
CA GLY A 243 4.89 28.45 -16.40
C GLY A 243 4.61 29.93 -16.58
N LYS A 244 5.64 30.72 -16.91
CA LYS A 244 5.52 32.14 -17.27
C LYS A 244 4.71 32.27 -18.57
N GLU A 245 3.41 32.03 -18.53
CA GLU A 245 2.51 32.57 -19.52
C GLU A 245 2.02 33.94 -19.02
N PRO A 246 2.22 35.02 -19.77
CA PRO A 246 1.73 36.33 -19.38
C PRO A 246 0.20 36.33 -19.51
N THR A 247 -0.51 36.09 -18.41
CA THR A 247 -1.94 36.43 -18.33
C THR A 247 -2.09 37.95 -18.51
N PRO A 248 -2.95 38.43 -19.42
CA PRO A 248 -3.30 39.83 -19.48
C PRO A 248 -3.92 40.24 -18.15
N ALA A 249 -3.51 41.39 -17.63
CA ALA A 249 -4.03 41.95 -16.39
C ALA A 249 -5.55 42.13 -16.51
N SER A 250 -6.32 41.30 -15.81
CA SER A 250 -7.67 41.62 -15.40
C SER A 250 -7.69 41.75 -13.88
N ASP A 251 -7.73 42.99 -13.42
CA ASP A 251 -8.04 43.36 -12.05
C ASP A 251 -9.41 42.78 -11.66
N GLN A 252 -9.39 41.73 -10.84
CA GLN A 252 -10.42 41.46 -9.84
C GLN A 252 -9.90 40.40 -8.86
N ALA A 253 -9.49 40.88 -7.68
CA ALA A 253 -9.11 40.07 -6.54
C ALA A 253 -10.35 39.42 -5.92
N ALA A 254 -10.75 38.25 -6.45
CA ALA A 254 -11.42 37.25 -5.64
C ALA A 254 -10.31 36.41 -4.97
N LYS A 255 -10.24 36.42 -3.64
CA LYS A 255 -9.47 35.43 -2.88
C LYS A 255 -10.16 34.09 -3.04
N ASP A 256 -9.87 33.40 -4.13
CA ASP A 256 -10.19 31.98 -4.27
C ASP A 256 -9.23 31.22 -3.34
N GLU A 257 -9.73 30.68 -2.23
CA GLU A 257 -9.03 29.73 -1.35
C GLU A 257 -8.82 28.36 -2.01
N SER A 258 -8.79 28.31 -3.34
CA SER A 258 -8.47 27.10 -4.08
C SER A 258 -7.00 26.74 -3.81
N PRO A 259 -6.69 25.54 -3.30
CA PRO A 259 -5.32 25.11 -3.08
C PRO A 259 -4.52 25.27 -4.36
N LYS A 260 -3.32 25.86 -4.27
CA LYS A 260 -2.42 25.98 -5.42
C LYS A 260 -2.17 24.58 -6.00
N PRO A 261 -2.10 24.43 -7.33
CA PRO A 261 -1.79 23.15 -7.95
C PRO A 261 -0.44 22.65 -7.41
N GLU A 262 -0.44 21.42 -6.91
CA GLU A 262 0.73 20.79 -6.33
C GLU A 262 0.81 19.35 -6.85
N THR A 263 2.02 18.87 -7.05
CA THR A 263 2.32 17.48 -7.35
C THR A 263 2.55 16.76 -6.03
N ARG A 264 2.01 15.54 -5.89
CA ARG A 264 2.27 14.69 -4.71
C ARG A 264 2.73 13.32 -5.14
N LEU A 265 3.69 12.78 -4.41
CA LEU A 265 4.18 11.42 -4.57
C LEU A 265 4.15 10.73 -3.20
N VAL A 266 3.59 9.53 -3.17
CA VAL A 266 3.71 8.60 -2.04
C VAL A 266 4.40 7.35 -2.54
N VAL A 267 5.40 6.87 -1.80
CA VAL A 267 6.12 5.63 -2.09
C VAL A 267 6.03 4.71 -0.89
N PHE A 268 5.59 3.47 -1.13
CA PHE A 268 5.66 2.36 -0.19
C PHE A 268 6.66 1.33 -0.69
N GLY A 269 7.37 0.70 0.24
CA GLY A 269 8.28 -0.42 -0.02
C GLY A 269 7.59 -1.79 -0.10
N ASP A 270 6.26 -1.80 -0.16
CA ASP A 270 5.47 -3.02 -0.25
C ASP A 270 4.14 -2.71 -0.96
N SER A 271 3.75 -3.57 -1.90
CA SER A 271 2.48 -3.57 -2.59
C SER A 271 1.52 -4.62 -2.04
N ASP A 272 2.00 -5.62 -1.31
CA ASP A 272 1.18 -6.70 -0.82
C ASP A 272 0.28 -6.30 0.35
N PHE A 273 0.61 -5.26 1.12
CA PHE A 273 -0.26 -4.77 2.20
C PHE A 273 -1.68 -4.42 1.72
N ALA A 274 -1.85 -4.02 0.46
CA ALA A 274 -3.14 -3.67 -0.15
C ALA A 274 -3.77 -4.82 -0.96
N SER A 275 -3.12 -5.98 -1.03
CA SER A 275 -3.66 -7.16 -1.73
C SER A 275 -4.80 -7.82 -0.95
N ASN A 276 -5.63 -8.59 -1.66
CA ASN A 276 -6.86 -9.19 -1.10
C ASN A 276 -6.66 -9.95 0.22
N TYR A 277 -5.52 -10.62 0.41
CA TYR A 277 -5.25 -11.34 1.66
C TYR A 277 -4.89 -10.45 2.84
N ALA A 278 -4.31 -9.28 2.58
CA ALA A 278 -3.84 -8.35 3.60
C ALA A 278 -4.91 -7.33 4.00
N LEU A 279 -5.94 -7.10 3.16
CA LEU A 279 -7.05 -6.17 3.46
C LEU A 279 -7.97 -6.60 4.62
N GLY A 280 -7.83 -7.84 5.11
CA GLY A 280 -8.43 -8.25 6.37
C GLY A 280 -7.85 -7.50 7.59
N ILE A 281 -6.63 -6.97 7.46
CA ILE A 281 -6.00 -6.08 8.42
C ILE A 281 -6.55 -4.69 8.17
N GLN A 282 -7.40 -4.20 9.09
CA GLN A 282 -8.09 -2.92 8.93
C GLN A 282 -7.11 -1.77 8.70
N GLY A 283 -6.00 -1.72 9.44
CA GLY A 283 -4.98 -0.68 9.29
C GLY A 283 -4.44 -0.61 7.86
N ASN A 284 -4.20 -1.74 7.20
CA ASN A 284 -3.67 -1.74 5.82
C ASN A 284 -4.63 -1.08 4.84
N ARG A 285 -5.92 -1.45 4.92
CA ARG A 285 -6.95 -0.86 4.08
C ARG A 285 -7.05 0.64 4.34
N ASP A 286 -7.16 1.04 5.60
CA ASP A 286 -7.36 2.44 5.97
C ASP A 286 -6.12 3.28 5.57
N LEU A 287 -4.91 2.74 5.71
CA LEU A 287 -3.67 3.40 5.28
C LEU A 287 -3.61 3.61 3.76
N PHE A 288 -3.98 2.61 2.96
CA PHE A 288 -4.06 2.78 1.50
C PHE A 288 -5.05 3.88 1.14
N MET A 289 -6.24 3.85 1.75
CA MET A 289 -7.30 4.81 1.46
C MET A 289 -6.95 6.23 1.93
N ASN A 290 -6.29 6.38 3.08
CA ASN A 290 -5.78 7.68 3.53
C ASN A 290 -4.69 8.21 2.60
N SER A 291 -3.80 7.34 2.11
CA SER A 291 -2.78 7.71 1.14
C SER A 291 -3.41 8.22 -0.16
N LEU A 292 -4.44 7.54 -0.65
CA LEU A 292 -5.20 7.95 -1.83
C LEU A 292 -5.98 9.25 -1.60
N GLY A 293 -6.60 9.40 -0.43
CA GLY A 293 -7.31 10.62 -0.01
C GLY A 293 -6.37 11.82 0.03
N TRP A 294 -5.18 11.67 0.62
CA TRP A 294 -4.16 12.71 0.61
C TRP A 294 -3.67 13.00 -0.80
N LEU A 295 -3.34 11.99 -1.61
CA LEU A 295 -2.91 12.21 -2.99
C LEU A 295 -3.96 13.00 -3.79
N SER A 296 -5.24 12.67 -3.64
CA SER A 296 -6.34 13.36 -4.34
C SER A 296 -6.79 14.69 -3.71
N GLN A 297 -6.02 15.23 -2.75
CA GLN A 297 -6.27 16.48 -2.02
C GLN A 297 -7.60 16.52 -1.25
N GLN A 298 -8.02 15.38 -0.70
CA GLN A 298 -9.24 15.25 0.10
C GLN A 298 -8.95 15.20 1.61
N GLU A 299 -8.02 16.02 2.10
CA GLU A 299 -7.59 15.97 3.51
C GLU A 299 -8.74 16.13 4.50
N ASN A 300 -9.75 16.95 4.17
CA ASN A 300 -10.94 17.14 5.00
C ASN A 300 -11.89 15.92 5.05
N LEU A 301 -11.81 14.97 4.09
CA LEU A 301 -12.63 13.76 4.04
C LEU A 301 -11.96 12.55 4.69
N ILE A 302 -10.66 12.62 5.01
CA ILE A 302 -9.92 11.53 5.69
C ILE A 302 -10.50 11.26 7.10
N SER A 303 -11.10 12.28 7.72
CA SER A 303 -11.55 12.25 9.12
C SER A 303 -12.93 11.60 9.38
N ILE A 304 -13.64 11.13 8.35
CA ILE A 304 -15.01 10.57 8.49
C ILE A 304 -15.12 9.22 7.77
N ARG A 305 -14.45 8.18 8.30
CA ARG A 305 -14.72 6.80 7.86
C ARG A 305 -15.38 6.03 9.01
N PRO A 306 -16.70 5.75 8.94
CA PRO A 306 -17.36 4.89 9.90
C PRO A 306 -16.69 3.51 9.92
N LYS A 307 -16.47 2.97 11.12
CA LYS A 307 -15.89 1.64 11.30
C LYS A 307 -16.92 0.59 10.82
N GLU A 308 -16.74 0.05 9.62
CA GLU A 308 -17.58 -1.04 9.14
C GLU A 308 -17.43 -2.28 10.04
N SER A 309 -18.54 -2.97 10.29
CA SER A 309 -18.53 -4.26 10.97
C SER A 309 -17.90 -5.31 10.05
N THR A 310 -16.67 -5.71 10.35
CA THR A 310 -15.93 -6.74 9.61
C THR A 310 -16.68 -8.06 9.54
N ASP A 311 -17.01 -8.50 8.33
CA ASP A 311 -17.28 -9.91 8.06
C ASP A 311 -15.94 -10.67 8.16
N ARG A 312 -15.68 -11.28 9.32
CA ARG A 312 -14.45 -12.04 9.58
C ARG A 312 -14.44 -13.31 8.72
N ARG A 313 -14.01 -13.19 7.48
CA ARG A 313 -13.67 -14.34 6.65
C ARG A 313 -12.35 -14.89 7.13
N LEU A 314 -12.37 -16.11 7.66
CA LEU A 314 -11.18 -16.84 8.07
C LEU A 314 -10.38 -17.20 6.81
N THR A 315 -9.33 -16.45 6.51
CA THR A 315 -8.34 -16.81 5.49
C THR A 315 -7.35 -17.79 6.09
N MET A 316 -7.50 -19.08 5.77
CA MET A 316 -6.60 -20.13 6.24
C MET A 316 -5.57 -20.46 5.17
N THR A 317 -4.32 -20.72 5.58
CA THR A 317 -3.35 -21.39 4.70
C THR A 317 -3.81 -22.82 4.40
N SER A 318 -3.37 -23.39 3.28
CA SER A 318 -3.75 -24.77 2.88
C SER A 318 -3.45 -25.80 3.98
N ASN A 319 -2.34 -25.60 4.72
CA ASN A 319 -1.97 -26.46 5.84
C ASN A 319 -2.86 -26.26 7.08
N GLN A 320 -3.30 -25.04 7.37
CA GLN A 320 -4.25 -24.78 8.46
C GLN A 320 -5.63 -25.36 8.14
N GLN A 321 -6.09 -25.21 6.89
CA GLN A 321 -7.35 -25.78 6.43
C GLN A 321 -7.36 -27.31 6.59
N LEU A 322 -6.28 -28.00 6.16
CA LEU A 322 -6.18 -29.45 6.31
C LEU A 322 -6.19 -29.90 7.78
N ARG A 323 -5.47 -29.19 8.67
CA ARG A 323 -5.48 -29.50 10.11
C ARG A 323 -6.86 -29.33 10.73
N VAL A 324 -7.57 -28.25 10.37
CA VAL A 324 -8.92 -27.98 10.90
C VAL A 324 -9.90 -29.04 10.40
N VAL A 325 -9.83 -29.42 9.13
CA VAL A 325 -10.65 -30.50 8.56
C VAL A 325 -10.37 -31.83 9.29
N LEU A 326 -9.11 -32.20 9.51
CA LEU A 326 -8.76 -33.43 10.25
C LEU A 326 -9.22 -33.38 11.70
N LEU A 327 -9.12 -32.24 12.36
CA LEU A 327 -9.55 -32.08 13.75
C LEU A 327 -11.07 -32.25 13.88
N VAL A 328 -11.84 -31.60 13.01
CA VAL A 328 -13.31 -31.62 13.08
C VAL A 328 -13.90 -32.94 12.59
N LEU A 329 -13.38 -33.52 11.51
CA LEU A 329 -13.94 -34.75 10.94
C LEU A 329 -13.41 -36.05 11.59
N LEU A 330 -12.23 -36.01 12.19
CA LEU A 330 -11.55 -37.22 12.65
C LEU A 330 -11.36 -37.22 14.17
N VAL A 331 -10.76 -36.17 14.73
CA VAL A 331 -10.43 -36.12 16.17
C VAL A 331 -11.68 -35.97 17.04
N LEU A 332 -12.57 -35.05 16.71
CA LEU A 332 -13.80 -34.80 17.48
C LEU A 332 -14.72 -36.04 17.53
N PRO A 333 -15.06 -36.70 16.40
CA PRO A 333 -15.87 -37.91 16.41
C PRO A 333 -15.21 -39.06 17.16
N LEU A 334 -13.90 -39.24 17.03
CA LEU A 334 -13.16 -40.27 17.79
C LEU A 334 -13.18 -40.02 19.30
N LEU A 335 -13.09 -38.76 19.74
CA LEU A 335 -13.23 -38.41 21.16
C LEU A 335 -14.63 -38.75 21.69
N VAL A 336 -15.67 -38.45 20.91
CA VAL A 336 -17.06 -38.79 21.28
C VAL A 336 -17.26 -40.31 21.32
N LEU A 337 -16.75 -41.05 20.33
CA LEU A 337 -16.80 -42.52 20.33
C LEU A 337 -15.99 -43.11 21.50
N GLY A 338 -14.79 -42.59 21.76
CA GLY A 338 -13.91 -43.05 22.82
C GLY A 338 -14.53 -42.85 24.20
N THR A 339 -15.17 -41.70 24.44
CA THR A 339 -15.91 -41.45 25.69
C THR A 339 -17.15 -42.34 25.81
N GLY A 340 -17.85 -42.62 24.70
CA GLY A 340 -18.93 -43.61 24.65
C GLY A 340 -18.48 -45.02 25.02
N VAL A 341 -17.38 -45.51 24.44
CA VAL A 341 -16.81 -46.83 24.74
C VAL A 341 -16.31 -46.90 26.19
N TYR A 342 -15.60 -45.87 26.65
CA TYR A 342 -15.10 -45.80 28.02
C TYR A 342 -16.23 -45.87 29.06
N THR A 343 -17.31 -45.11 28.85
CA THR A 343 -18.45 -45.11 29.76
C THR A 343 -19.22 -46.43 29.72
N TRP A 344 -19.35 -47.07 28.56
CA TRP A 344 -19.92 -48.41 28.44
C TRP A 344 -19.09 -49.45 29.21
N TRP A 345 -17.75 -49.38 29.08
CA TRP A 345 -16.86 -50.34 29.72
C TRP A 345 -16.82 -50.18 31.25
N ARG A 346 -16.98 -48.95 31.75
CA ARG A 346 -17.05 -48.65 33.19
C ARG A 346 -18.39 -49.01 33.83
N ARG A 347 -19.46 -49.16 33.04
CA ARG A 347 -20.81 -49.54 33.49
C ARG A 347 -21.06 -51.05 33.48
N ARG A 348 -20.12 -51.82 32.95
CA ARG A 348 -20.20 -53.27 32.84
C ARG A 348 -19.42 -53.94 33.96
#